data_AF-A0ABD2RSR0-F1
#
_entry.id   AF-A0ABD2RSR0-F1
#
_cell.length_a   1.000
_cell.length_b   1.000
_cell.length_c   1.000
_cell.angle_alpha   90.00
_cell.angle_beta   90.00
_cell.angle_gamma   90.00
#
_symmetry.space_group_name_H-M   'P 1'
#
loop_
_entity.id
_entity.type
_entity.pdbx_description
1 polymer ?
#
loop_
_entity_poly.entity_id
_entity_poly.type
_entity_poly.pdbx_seq_one_letter_code
_entity_poly.pdbx_strand_id
1 'polypeptide(L)'
;MPFVDVLSVKEHPKDVLLRIMPEECDLLCTHPMFGPESGKDGWADLTFMYDMVRIRDQSLCSSFLHIFSSEGCKMLEMTCEEHDRLAAQSQFLTHTIGRILSEMEVEPTPIDTKGFQKLVQVKESSVKDSFDLFSGLFIHNRFARQQMKNLEVALEKTKEKLQERSKELQDPIISKF
;
A
#
# COMPACT_ATOMS: atom_id res chain seq x y z
N MET A 1 20.58 -12.24 18.38
CA MET A 1 19.52 -12.54 17.39
C MET A 1 19.03 -11.22 16.85
N PRO A 2 19.00 -11.01 15.52
CA PRO A 2 18.47 -9.79 14.93
C PRO A 2 16.98 -9.71 15.23
N PHE A 3 16.50 -8.52 15.54
CA PHE A 3 15.07 -8.25 15.51
C PHE A 3 14.69 -7.83 14.10
N VAL A 4 13.71 -8.54 13.55
CA VAL A 4 13.18 -8.29 12.21
C VAL A 4 11.71 -7.93 12.34
N ASP A 5 11.32 -6.77 11.81
CA ASP A 5 9.91 -6.41 11.67
C ASP A 5 9.41 -6.69 10.24
N VAL A 6 8.13 -7.02 10.14
CA VAL A 6 7.42 -7.28 8.88
C VAL A 6 6.15 -6.43 8.77
N LEU A 7 6.09 -5.27 9.45
CA LEU A 7 4.91 -4.41 9.41
C LEU A 7 4.70 -3.87 7.98
N SER A 8 3.56 -3.25 7.69
CA SER A 8 3.33 -2.64 6.36
C SER A 8 3.76 -1.17 6.25
N VAL A 9 4.23 -0.58 7.35
CA VAL A 9 4.86 0.75 7.43
C VAL A 9 6.23 0.61 8.08
N LYS A 10 7.17 1.51 7.82
CA LYS A 10 8.59 1.30 8.16
C LYS A 10 9.21 2.36 9.06
N GLU A 11 8.86 3.63 8.94
CA GLU A 11 9.43 4.68 9.83
C GLU A 11 9.05 4.41 11.29
N HIS A 12 7.79 4.07 11.53
CA HIS A 12 7.29 3.80 12.88
C HIS A 12 8.01 2.63 13.60
N PRO A 13 8.06 1.40 13.05
CA PRO A 13 8.78 0.31 13.71
C PRO A 13 10.28 0.60 13.83
N LYS A 14 10.91 1.24 12.83
CA LYS A 14 12.32 1.65 12.92
C LYS A 14 12.58 2.54 14.14
N ASP A 15 11.79 3.59 14.30
CA ASP A 15 11.93 4.54 15.42
C ASP A 15 11.69 3.89 16.78
N VAL A 16 10.68 3.01 16.85
CA VAL A 16 10.36 2.26 18.08
C VAL A 16 11.52 1.33 18.43
N LEU A 17 11.99 0.52 17.48
CA LEU A 17 13.05 -0.45 17.69
C LEU A 17 14.37 0.23 18.07
N LEU A 18 14.76 1.30 17.40
CA LEU A 18 15.97 2.06 17.75
C LEU A 18 15.92 2.63 19.18
N ARG A 19 14.73 2.96 19.68
CA ARG A 19 14.55 3.51 21.03
C ARG A 19 14.56 2.45 22.12
N ILE A 20 13.96 1.29 21.88
CA ILE A 20 13.71 0.29 22.93
C ILE A 20 14.74 -0.84 22.94
N MET A 21 15.38 -1.12 21.81
CA MET A 21 16.27 -2.27 21.68
C MET A 21 17.68 -1.92 22.16
N PRO A 22 18.35 -2.83 22.91
CA PRO A 22 19.75 -2.65 23.32
C PRO A 22 20.64 -2.30 22.14
N GLU A 23 21.70 -1.52 22.37
CA GLU A 23 22.53 -1.02 21.29
C GLU A 23 23.08 -2.19 20.46
N GLU A 24 23.52 -3.26 21.11
CA GLU A 24 24.14 -4.48 20.55
C GLU A 24 23.19 -5.31 19.67
N CYS A 25 21.88 -5.05 19.75
CA CYS A 25 20.89 -5.77 18.97
C CYS A 25 20.87 -5.28 17.51
N ASP A 26 21.00 -6.22 16.58
CA ASP A 26 20.83 -5.97 15.15
C ASP A 26 19.35 -5.77 14.80
N LEU A 27 19.07 -4.78 13.95
CA LEU A 27 17.73 -4.36 13.54
C LEU A 27 17.64 -4.39 12.02
N LEU A 28 16.71 -5.18 11.50
CA LEU A 28 16.37 -5.25 10.09
C LEU A 28 14.88 -4.92 9.93
N CYS A 29 14.58 -3.85 9.22
CA CYS A 29 13.19 -3.51 8.93
C CYS A 29 12.81 -4.08 7.58
N THR A 30 11.68 -4.79 7.47
CA THR A 30 11.28 -5.46 6.23
C THR A 30 9.81 -5.27 5.92
N HIS A 31 9.47 -5.45 4.65
CA HIS A 31 8.10 -5.55 4.20
C HIS A 31 8.04 -6.50 2.98
N PRO A 32 7.62 -7.75 3.18
CA PRO A 32 7.12 -8.56 2.08
C PRO A 32 5.91 -7.83 1.47
N MET A 33 6.02 -7.36 0.23
CA MET A 33 4.93 -6.61 -0.45
C MET A 33 3.81 -7.55 -0.93
N PHE A 34 3.58 -8.63 -0.19
CA PHE A 34 2.67 -9.72 -0.48
C PHE A 34 2.21 -10.36 0.84
N GLY A 35 1.06 -11.03 0.77
CA GLY A 35 0.46 -11.71 1.90
C GLY A 35 -0.04 -13.10 1.51
N PRO A 36 -0.83 -13.76 2.36
CA PRO A 36 -1.34 -15.11 2.12
C PRO A 36 -2.05 -15.25 0.77
N GLU A 37 -2.78 -14.22 0.33
CA GLU A 37 -3.54 -14.26 -0.93
C GLU A 37 -2.68 -14.03 -2.17
N SER A 38 -1.78 -13.04 -2.13
CA SER A 38 -0.94 -12.68 -3.29
C SER A 38 0.29 -13.57 -3.43
N GLY A 39 0.72 -14.26 -2.36
CA GLY A 39 1.82 -15.22 -2.35
C GLY A 39 1.41 -16.68 -2.23
N LYS A 40 0.12 -17.01 -2.40
CA LYS A 40 -0.42 -18.37 -2.21
C LYS A 40 0.23 -19.43 -3.11
N ASP A 41 0.67 -19.02 -4.31
CA ASP A 41 1.22 -19.89 -5.34
C ASP A 41 2.77 -19.85 -5.39
N GLY A 42 3.39 -19.28 -4.35
CA GLY A 42 4.84 -19.07 -4.25
C GLY A 42 5.23 -17.59 -4.25
N TRP A 43 6.51 -17.30 -3.98
CA TRP A 43 7.01 -15.93 -3.84
C TRP A 43 7.88 -15.44 -5.01
N ALA A 44 8.02 -16.28 -6.04
CA ALA A 44 8.75 -15.93 -7.24
C ALA A 44 8.21 -14.63 -7.83
N ASP A 45 9.12 -13.72 -8.19
CA ASP A 45 8.84 -12.40 -8.75
C ASP A 45 8.08 -11.41 -7.83
N LEU A 46 7.71 -11.80 -6.61
CA LEU A 46 7.11 -10.92 -5.62
C LEU A 46 8.17 -10.03 -4.97
N THR A 47 7.78 -8.82 -4.58
CA THR A 47 8.72 -7.83 -4.05
C THR A 47 8.91 -8.03 -2.54
N PHE A 48 10.17 -8.05 -2.11
CA PHE A 48 10.54 -8.03 -0.70
C PHE A 48 11.41 -6.80 -0.44
N MET A 49 10.88 -5.84 0.34
CA MET A 49 11.60 -4.63 0.73
C MET A 49 12.33 -4.84 2.06
N TYR A 50 13.53 -4.29 2.18
CA TYR A 50 14.27 -4.26 3.45
C TYR A 50 15.13 -3.00 3.63
N ASP A 51 15.35 -2.61 4.89
CA ASP A 51 16.28 -1.57 5.35
C ASP A 51 17.19 -2.15 6.44
N MET A 52 18.51 -2.16 6.21
CA MET A 52 19.52 -2.60 7.17
C MET A 52 19.78 -1.52 8.23
N VAL A 53 18.78 -1.28 9.09
CA VAL A 53 18.77 -0.16 10.06
C VAL A 53 19.98 -0.17 11.00
N ARG A 54 20.35 -1.34 11.54
CA ARG A 54 21.54 -1.51 12.38
C ARG A 54 22.02 -2.94 12.31
N ILE A 55 23.06 -3.23 11.53
CA ILE A 55 23.55 -4.61 11.33
C ILE A 55 25.04 -4.71 11.67
N ARG A 56 25.37 -5.55 12.66
CA ARG A 56 26.74 -5.93 13.02
C ARG A 56 27.08 -7.33 12.50
N ASP A 57 26.16 -8.29 12.64
CA ASP A 57 26.32 -9.65 12.13
C ASP A 57 25.80 -9.74 10.68
N GLN A 58 26.68 -9.42 9.74
CA GLN A 58 26.40 -9.46 8.31
C GLN A 58 26.04 -10.88 7.82
N SER A 59 26.61 -11.91 8.43
CA SER A 59 26.36 -13.31 8.03
C SER A 59 24.94 -13.72 8.41
N LEU A 60 24.50 -13.36 9.61
CA LEU A 60 23.15 -13.66 10.09
C LEU A 60 22.09 -12.86 9.34
N CYS A 61 22.34 -11.57 9.07
CA CYS A 61 21.46 -10.76 8.22
C CYS A 61 21.34 -11.35 6.81
N SER A 62 22.46 -11.72 6.19
CA SER A 62 22.47 -12.32 4.85
C SER A 62 21.72 -13.66 4.81
N SER A 63 21.86 -14.47 5.87
CA SER A 63 21.16 -15.76 6.00
C SER A 63 19.64 -15.56 6.11
N PHE A 64 19.17 -14.53 6.81
CA PHE A 64 17.75 -14.19 6.87
C PHE A 64 17.22 -13.69 5.52
N LEU A 65 17.92 -12.75 4.87
CA LEU A 65 17.54 -12.25 3.55
C LEU A 65 17.56 -13.36 2.50
N HIS A 66 18.40 -14.39 2.69
CA HIS A 66 18.46 -15.53 1.80
C HIS A 66 17.12 -16.25 1.68
N ILE A 67 16.34 -16.34 2.76
CA ILE A 67 15.00 -16.97 2.79
C ILE A 67 14.10 -16.42 1.68
N PHE A 68 14.09 -15.11 1.48
CA PHE A 68 13.26 -14.48 0.45
C PHE A 68 13.91 -14.57 -0.94
N SER A 69 15.23 -14.39 -1.01
CA SER A 69 15.96 -14.46 -2.28
C SER A 69 15.93 -15.87 -2.91
N SER A 70 15.99 -16.93 -2.10
CA SER A 70 15.96 -18.32 -2.57
C SER A 70 14.59 -18.74 -3.12
N GLU A 71 13.53 -18.08 -2.65
CA GLU A 71 12.16 -18.23 -3.16
C GLU A 71 11.91 -17.38 -4.43
N GLY A 72 12.93 -16.67 -4.93
CA GLY A 72 12.85 -15.88 -6.16
C GLY A 72 12.21 -14.50 -5.97
N CYS A 73 12.17 -13.97 -4.75
CA CYS A 73 11.69 -12.60 -4.51
C CYS A 73 12.58 -11.56 -5.21
N LYS A 74 11.96 -10.47 -5.67
CA LYS A 74 12.65 -9.24 -6.07
C LYS A 74 13.07 -8.49 -4.81
N MET A 75 14.34 -8.64 -4.46
CA MET A 75 14.94 -8.02 -3.27
C MET A 75 15.18 -6.53 -3.51
N LEU A 76 14.51 -5.66 -2.74
CA LEU A 76 14.63 -4.20 -2.83
C LEU A 76 15.14 -3.61 -1.52
N GLU A 77 16.40 -3.19 -1.52
CA GLU A 77 16.96 -2.41 -0.43
C GLU A 77 16.56 -0.93 -0.58
N MET A 78 15.92 -0.37 0.44
CA MET A 78 15.61 1.07 0.48
C MET A 78 15.41 1.54 1.93
N THR A 79 15.51 2.85 2.14
CA THR A 79 15.27 3.41 3.48
C THR A 79 13.81 3.26 3.89
N CYS A 80 13.56 3.16 5.20
CA CYS A 80 12.21 3.16 5.75
C CYS A 80 11.36 4.38 5.34
N GLU A 81 11.97 5.56 5.23
CA GLU A 81 11.31 6.78 4.77
C GLU A 81 10.87 6.67 3.30
N GLU A 82 11.78 6.21 2.43
CA GLU A 82 11.48 6.05 1.01
C GLU A 82 10.39 5.00 0.79
N HIS A 83 10.44 3.91 1.55
CA HIS A 83 9.35 2.93 1.56
C HIS A 83 8.02 3.57 1.92
N ASP A 84 7.93 4.29 3.05
CA ASP A 84 6.65 4.85 3.50
C ASP A 84 6.11 5.89 2.52
N ARG A 85 6.99 6.67 1.88
CA ARG A 85 6.62 7.59 0.80
C ARG A 85 5.98 6.86 -0.40
N LEU A 86 6.60 5.77 -0.85
CA LEU A 86 6.10 4.97 -1.98
C LEU A 86 4.84 4.17 -1.61
N ALA A 87 4.80 3.57 -0.42
CA ALA A 87 3.68 2.80 0.09
C ALA A 87 2.43 3.67 0.28
N ALA A 88 2.59 4.93 0.71
CA ALA A 88 1.49 5.88 0.77
C ALA A 88 0.86 6.13 -0.60
N GLN A 89 1.68 6.22 -1.66
CA GLN A 89 1.24 6.49 -3.03
C GLN A 89 0.68 5.27 -3.76
N SER A 90 0.90 4.06 -3.22
CA SER A 90 0.56 2.80 -3.87
C SER A 90 -0.33 1.93 -2.98
N GLN A 91 0.23 1.24 -1.98
CA GLN A 91 -0.49 0.34 -1.08
C GLN A 91 -1.63 1.05 -0.35
N PHE A 92 -1.34 2.16 0.33
CA PHE A 92 -2.36 2.90 1.09
C PHE A 92 -3.51 3.37 0.19
N LEU A 93 -3.20 3.89 -1.00
CA LEU A 93 -4.20 4.31 -1.97
C LEU A 93 -5.05 3.13 -2.46
N THR A 94 -4.42 1.99 -2.73
CA THR A 94 -5.10 0.76 -3.17
C THR A 94 -6.09 0.27 -2.11
N HIS A 95 -5.65 0.16 -0.85
CA HIS A 95 -6.54 -0.21 0.26
C HIS A 95 -7.66 0.80 0.47
N THR A 96 -7.36 2.10 0.35
CA THR A 96 -8.37 3.16 0.50
C THR A 96 -9.46 3.01 -0.55
N ILE A 97 -9.10 2.83 -1.82
CA ILE A 97 -10.07 2.61 -2.91
C ILE A 97 -10.85 1.32 -2.69
N GLY A 98 -10.19 0.22 -2.35
CA GLY A 98 -10.87 -1.06 -2.08
C GLY A 98 -11.89 -0.97 -0.95
N ARG A 99 -11.57 -0.24 0.13
CA ARG A 99 -12.51 -0.01 1.24
C ARG A 99 -13.64 0.95 0.87
N ILE A 100 -13.39 2.01 0.11
CA ILE A 100 -14.47 2.87 -0.41
C ILE A 100 -15.44 2.07 -1.27
N LEU A 101 -14.93 1.18 -2.14
CA LEU A 101 -15.78 0.30 -2.95
C LEU A 101 -16.59 -0.67 -2.08
N SER A 102 -16.06 -1.09 -0.93
CA SER A 102 -16.78 -1.90 0.06
C SER A 102 -17.88 -1.09 0.75
N GLU A 103 -17.60 0.12 1.19
CA GLU A 103 -18.58 1.02 1.81
C GLU A 103 -19.70 1.42 0.83
N MET A 104 -19.39 1.48 -0.47
CA MET A 104 -20.37 1.68 -1.53
C MET A 104 -21.20 0.43 -1.85
N GLU A 105 -20.93 -0.70 -1.19
CA GLU A 105 -21.61 -1.98 -1.41
C GLU A 105 -21.61 -2.42 -2.89
N VAL A 106 -20.48 -2.19 -3.58
CA VAL A 106 -20.35 -2.48 -5.02
C VAL A 106 -20.40 -3.98 -5.28
N GLU A 107 -21.35 -4.44 -6.09
CA GLU A 107 -21.50 -5.86 -6.47
C GLU A 107 -21.31 -6.09 -7.99
N PRO A 108 -20.89 -7.30 -8.42
CA PRO A 108 -20.84 -7.67 -9.83
C PRO A 108 -22.18 -7.53 -10.54
N THR A 109 -22.14 -7.22 -11.83
CA THR A 109 -23.34 -7.07 -12.68
C THR A 109 -23.23 -7.89 -13.97
N PRO A 110 -24.36 -8.18 -14.66
CA PRO A 110 -24.32 -8.86 -15.95
C PRO A 110 -23.59 -8.09 -17.07
N ILE A 111 -23.31 -6.80 -16.89
CA ILE A 111 -22.69 -5.91 -17.89
C ILE A 111 -21.31 -5.42 -17.47
N ASP A 112 -20.65 -6.14 -16.56
CA ASP A 112 -19.35 -5.76 -16.03
C ASP A 112 -18.30 -5.60 -17.14
N THR A 113 -17.72 -4.40 -17.19
CA THR A 113 -16.53 -4.16 -18.01
C THR A 113 -15.32 -4.83 -17.37
N LYS A 114 -14.28 -5.11 -18.17
CA LYS A 114 -13.00 -5.63 -17.64
C LYS A 114 -12.36 -4.71 -16.60
N GLY A 115 -12.58 -3.40 -16.70
CA GLY A 115 -12.13 -2.44 -15.69
C GLY A 115 -12.85 -2.63 -14.37
N PHE A 116 -14.18 -2.74 -14.41
CA PHE A 116 -14.98 -2.94 -13.20
C PHE A 116 -14.70 -4.29 -12.51
N GLN A 117 -14.49 -5.36 -13.28
CA GLN A 117 -14.06 -6.65 -12.72
C GLN A 117 -12.78 -6.55 -11.87
N LYS A 118 -11.82 -5.71 -12.28
CA LYS A 118 -10.61 -5.44 -11.49
C LYS A 118 -10.90 -4.63 -10.22
N LEU A 119 -11.83 -3.68 -10.27
CA LEU A 119 -12.24 -2.92 -9.07
C LEU A 119 -12.91 -3.83 -8.04
N VAL A 120 -13.76 -4.77 -8.48
CA VAL A 120 -14.32 -5.79 -7.59
C VAL A 120 -13.21 -6.64 -6.96
N GLN A 121 -12.22 -7.08 -7.74
CA GLN A 121 -11.06 -7.80 -7.18
C GLN A 121 -10.28 -6.97 -6.16
N VAL A 122 -10.12 -5.66 -6.39
CA VAL A 122 -9.48 -4.74 -5.42
C VAL A 122 -10.33 -4.59 -4.15
N LYS A 123 -11.66 -4.52 -4.26
CA LYS A 123 -12.59 -4.56 -3.11
C LYS A 123 -12.34 -5.83 -2.30
N GLU A 124 -12.46 -6.98 -2.96
CA GLU A 124 -12.37 -8.31 -2.34
C GLU A 124 -11.01 -8.56 -1.67
N SER A 125 -9.90 -8.14 -2.27
CA SER A 125 -8.58 -8.29 -1.65
C SER A 125 -8.40 -7.37 -0.46
N SER A 126 -8.85 -6.11 -0.55
CA SER A 126 -8.62 -5.09 0.49
C SER A 126 -9.42 -5.33 1.76
N VAL A 127 -10.58 -6.00 1.67
CA VAL A 127 -11.45 -6.28 2.84
C VAL A 127 -11.08 -7.56 3.58
N LYS A 128 -10.21 -8.42 3.00
CA LYS A 128 -9.67 -9.59 3.70
C LYS A 128 -8.70 -9.19 4.82
N ASP A 129 -8.03 -8.05 4.66
CA ASP A 129 -7.17 -7.49 5.70
C ASP A 129 -7.99 -6.81 6.79
N SER A 130 -7.50 -6.92 8.03
CA SER A 130 -8.17 -6.33 9.19
C SER A 130 -8.24 -4.80 9.07
N PHE A 131 -9.25 -4.22 9.70
CA PHE A 131 -9.35 -2.77 9.79
C PHE A 131 -8.18 -2.15 10.56
N ASP A 132 -7.59 -2.89 11.52
CA ASP A 132 -6.40 -2.46 12.25
C ASP A 132 -5.18 -2.33 11.34
N LEU A 133 -4.98 -3.26 10.39
CA LEU A 133 -3.91 -3.17 9.40
C LEU A 133 -4.08 -1.89 8.58
N PHE A 134 -5.27 -1.66 8.03
CA PHE A 134 -5.56 -0.47 7.24
C PHE A 134 -5.39 0.82 8.05
N SER A 135 -5.89 0.84 9.28
CA SER A 135 -5.73 1.97 10.19
C SER A 135 -4.25 2.25 10.45
N GLY A 136 -3.44 1.21 10.61
CA GLY A 136 -1.99 1.30 10.76
C GLY A 136 -1.32 1.97 9.57
N LEU A 137 -1.73 1.64 8.33
CA LEU A 137 -1.22 2.29 7.11
C LEU A 137 -1.44 3.81 7.13
N PHE A 138 -2.52 4.29 7.77
CA PHE A 138 -2.82 5.72 7.86
C PHE A 138 -2.17 6.40 9.07
N ILE A 139 -2.29 5.78 10.24
CA ILE A 139 -1.87 6.35 11.53
C ILE A 139 -0.35 6.46 11.58
N HIS A 140 0.36 5.45 11.08
CA HIS A 140 1.80 5.30 11.27
C HIS A 140 2.64 5.65 10.04
N ASN A 141 2.01 6.08 8.94
CA ASN A 141 2.69 6.62 7.76
C ASN A 141 2.37 8.11 7.61
N ARG A 142 3.36 8.97 7.87
CA ARG A 142 3.18 10.44 7.80
C ARG A 142 2.80 10.93 6.41
N PHE A 143 3.14 10.18 5.35
CA PHE A 143 2.80 10.53 3.97
C PHE A 143 1.35 10.14 3.59
N ALA A 144 0.73 9.19 4.30
CA ALA A 144 -0.63 8.73 4.00
C ALA A 144 -1.69 9.84 4.14
N ARG A 145 -1.51 10.75 5.12
CA ARG A 145 -2.42 11.91 5.30
C ARG A 145 -2.48 12.81 4.07
N GLN A 146 -1.33 13.09 3.48
CA GLN A 146 -1.27 13.89 2.26
C GLN A 146 -1.89 13.15 1.08
N GLN A 147 -1.71 11.83 1.00
CA GLN A 147 -2.34 11.03 -0.07
C GLN A 147 -3.86 10.95 0.05
N MET A 148 -4.41 10.85 1.26
CA MET A 148 -5.86 10.94 1.47
C MET A 148 -6.41 12.29 0.99
N LYS A 149 -5.76 13.40 1.37
CA LYS A 149 -6.15 14.74 0.89
C LYS A 149 -6.04 14.86 -0.63
N ASN A 150 -5.01 14.29 -1.24
CA ASN A 150 -4.84 14.29 -2.69
C ASN A 150 -6.00 13.54 -3.37
N LEU A 151 -6.42 12.40 -2.82
CA LEU A 151 -7.56 11.63 -3.31
C LEU A 151 -8.87 12.44 -3.22
N GLU A 152 -9.15 13.06 -2.07
CA GLU A 152 -10.33 13.91 -1.88
C GLU A 152 -10.38 15.06 -2.90
N VAL A 153 -9.27 15.79 -3.05
CA VAL A 153 -9.17 16.90 -4.02
C VAL A 153 -9.35 16.39 -5.46
N ALA A 154 -8.79 15.23 -5.80
CA ALA A 154 -8.93 14.65 -7.13
C ALA A 154 -10.38 14.23 -7.41
N LEU A 155 -11.09 13.69 -6.41
CA LEU A 155 -12.50 13.32 -6.51
C LEU A 155 -13.38 14.56 -6.76
N GLU A 156 -13.24 15.60 -5.93
CA GLU A 156 -14.04 16.82 -6.08
C GLU A 156 -13.76 17.52 -7.42
N LYS A 157 -12.49 17.65 -7.83
CA LYS A 157 -12.15 18.21 -9.15
C LYS A 157 -12.76 17.42 -10.31
N THR A 158 -12.83 16.09 -10.19
CA THR A 158 -13.42 15.24 -11.23
C THR A 158 -14.93 15.45 -11.30
N LYS A 159 -15.59 15.54 -10.14
CA LYS A 159 -17.01 15.83 -10.00
C LYS A 159 -17.38 17.23 -10.54
N GLU A 160 -16.61 18.25 -10.22
CA GLU A 160 -16.78 19.62 -10.73
C GLU A 160 -16.76 19.65 -12.25
N LYS A 161 -15.73 19.05 -12.88
CA LYS A 161 -15.62 18.95 -14.34
C LYS A 161 -16.84 18.29 -15.00
N LEU A 162 -17.38 17.23 -14.38
CA LEU A 162 -18.58 16.55 -14.88
C LEU A 162 -19.82 17.44 -14.78
N GLN A 163 -19.97 18.17 -13.68
CA GLN A 163 -21.09 19.08 -13.47
C GLN A 163 -21.04 20.30 -14.41
N GLU A 164 -19.86 20.87 -14.62
CA GLU A 164 -19.64 21.96 -15.59
C GLU A 164 -20.03 21.49 -16.99
N ARG A 165 -19.51 20.34 -17.43
CA ARG A 165 -19.83 19.80 -18.76
C ARG A 165 -21.32 19.50 -18.95
N SER A 166 -21.98 19.02 -17.89
CA SER A 166 -23.43 18.77 -17.91
C SER A 166 -24.23 20.08 -18.09
N LYS A 167 -23.83 21.15 -17.39
CA LYS A 167 -24.48 22.47 -17.53
C LYS A 167 -24.31 23.05 -18.94
N GLU A 168 -23.12 22.96 -19.52
CA GLU A 168 -22.87 23.40 -20.91
C GLU A 168 -23.79 22.71 -21.93
N LEU A 169 -24.01 21.40 -21.77
CA LEU A 169 -24.88 20.63 -22.67
C LEU A 169 -26.38 20.91 -22.47
N GLN A 170 -26.77 21.40 -21.30
CA GLN A 170 -28.15 21.77 -20.98
C GLN A 170 -28.47 23.24 -21.34
N ASP A 171 -27.47 24.04 -21.73
CA ASP A 171 -27.66 25.44 -22.10
C ASP A 171 -28.26 25.55 -23.53
N PRO A 172 -29.50 26.04 -23.70
CA PRO A 172 -30.21 26.04 -24.98
C PRO A 172 -29.58 26.92 -26.07
N ILE A 173 -28.55 27.71 -25.74
CA ILE A 173 -27.77 28.51 -26.70
C ILE A 173 -26.74 27.63 -27.43
N ILE A 174 -26.20 26.59 -26.79
CA ILE A 174 -25.21 25.67 -27.38
C ILE A 174 -25.90 24.52 -28.13
N SER A 175 -27.12 24.14 -27.73
CA SER A 175 -27.87 23.05 -28.38
C SER A 175 -28.45 23.39 -29.77
N LYS A 176 -28.11 24.55 -30.34
CA LYS A 176 -28.61 25.03 -31.65
C LYS A 176 -27.55 25.14 -32.74
N PHE A 177 -26.33 24.65 -32.51
CA PHE A 177 -25.31 24.47 -33.54
C PHE A 177 -24.77 23.03 -33.52
#